data_AF-A0A2V9P9Y1-F1
#
_entry.id   AF-A0A2V9P9Y1-F1
#
_cell.length_a   1.000
_cell.length_b   1.000
_cell.length_c   1.000
_cell.angle_alpha   90.00
_cell.angle_beta   90.00
_cell.angle_gamma   90.00
#
_symmetry.space_group_name_H-M   'P 1'
#
loop_
_entity.id
_entity.type
_entity.pdbx_description
1 polymer ?
#
loop_
_entity_poly.entity_id
_entity_poly.type
_entity_poly.pdbx_seq_one_letter_code
_entity_poly.pdbx_strand_id
1 'polypeptide(L)'
;MQTMRQTALLTLAIALALTGIASAGGQTSGQPSQPTGTSQGAGRGPIQTKTPAEYQAYQAAIANAQNAQAMEKAADDFAAKFPDSAVRVLLYRSAMNAYQNAGNPQKLMDVGLKVLDLDKDDPEALISVAEVLQEQTSPTDLDKDKRAKRAIDYAQHALETVDTDLAVPSGTPNERVEAYKKTLRSSAFAIVGTLQYKQEQYADAESNLRKAIDADSANPDPVVVLRLALALDQQKKYADALQHANRAVELTQESTDVGKMARNERDRLVTMTGGSPAPGSSPQTSNSSNH
;
A
#
# COMPACT_ATOMS: atom_id res chain seq x y z
N MET A 1 -11.34 22.23 -10.17
CA MET A 1 -10.08 22.74 -9.58
C MET A 1 -9.13 21.56 -9.43
N GLN A 2 -7.98 21.65 -10.09
CA GLN A 2 -7.05 20.56 -10.36
C GLN A 2 -6.19 20.29 -9.12
N THR A 3 -6.25 19.08 -8.56
CA THR A 3 -5.47 18.67 -7.38
C THR A 3 -4.05 18.31 -7.79
N MET A 4 -3.10 19.21 -7.54
CA MET A 4 -1.66 18.92 -7.60
C MET A 4 -1.26 18.10 -6.37
N ARG A 5 -0.92 16.82 -6.56
CA ARG A 5 -0.20 16.03 -5.56
C ARG A 5 1.30 16.26 -5.74
N GLN A 6 1.94 16.86 -4.74
CA GLN A 6 3.37 17.18 -4.76
C GLN A 6 4.19 15.90 -4.53
N THR A 7 4.95 15.51 -5.54
CA THR A 7 6.01 14.49 -5.45
C THR A 7 7.23 15.07 -4.75
N ALA A 8 7.56 14.55 -3.56
CA ALA A 8 8.84 14.81 -2.92
C ALA A 8 9.94 13.96 -3.61
N LEU A 9 10.80 14.62 -4.37
CA LEU A 9 12.01 14.04 -4.95
C LEU A 9 13.10 13.96 -3.87
N LEU A 10 13.40 12.75 -3.40
CA LEU A 10 14.61 12.46 -2.62
C LEU A 10 15.68 11.92 -3.57
N THR A 11 16.53 12.82 -4.06
CA THR A 11 17.77 12.48 -4.77
C THR A 11 18.82 12.04 -3.75
N LEU A 12 19.12 10.75 -3.69
CA LEU A 12 20.29 10.25 -2.98
C LEU A 12 21.46 10.10 -3.98
N ALA A 13 22.46 10.96 -3.81
CA ALA A 13 23.71 10.90 -4.55
C ALA A 13 24.52 9.65 -4.13
N ILE A 14 24.83 8.77 -5.08
CA ILE A 14 25.75 7.66 -4.87
C ILE A 14 27.15 8.14 -5.24
N ALA A 15 28.02 8.25 -4.22
CA ALA A 15 29.44 8.46 -4.41
C ALA A 15 30.10 7.17 -4.90
N LEU A 16 30.76 7.23 -6.05
CA LEU A 16 31.70 6.19 -6.51
C LEU A 16 32.96 6.24 -5.63
N ALA A 17 33.27 5.16 -4.94
CA ALA A 17 34.61 4.89 -4.42
C ALA A 17 35.23 3.74 -5.21
N LEU A 18 36.23 4.08 -6.03
CA LEU A 18 37.15 3.15 -6.71
C LEU A 18 38.31 2.83 -5.77
N THR A 19 38.46 1.57 -5.39
CA THR A 19 39.70 0.91 -4.94
C THR A 19 39.59 -0.55 -5.40
N GLY A 20 40.55 -1.21 -6.05
CA GLY A 20 42.00 -1.15 -5.95
C GLY A 20 42.45 -2.58 -5.71
N ILE A 21 42.91 -3.27 -6.76
CA ILE A 21 43.27 -4.70 -6.79
C ILE A 21 44.49 -4.98 -5.90
N ALA A 22 44.44 -6.04 -5.08
CA ALA A 22 45.63 -6.71 -4.58
C ALA A 22 45.38 -8.22 -4.40
N SER A 23 46.19 -9.01 -5.10
CA SER A 23 46.25 -10.46 -5.10
C SER A 23 47.14 -10.98 -3.96
N ALA A 24 46.72 -12.03 -3.27
CA ALA A 24 47.64 -12.97 -2.60
C ALA A 24 46.93 -14.30 -2.34
N GLY A 25 47.57 -15.40 -2.74
CA GLY A 25 47.05 -16.76 -2.64
C GLY A 25 47.05 -17.33 -1.22
N GLY A 26 46.24 -18.36 -1.02
CA GLY A 26 46.15 -19.11 0.23
C GLY A 26 45.14 -20.24 0.15
N GLN A 27 45.64 -21.39 -0.34
CA GLN A 27 45.39 -22.76 0.13
C GLN A 27 43.98 -23.19 0.58
N THR A 28 43.47 -24.17 -0.16
CA THR A 28 42.26 -24.96 0.09
C THR A 28 42.31 -25.75 1.40
N SER A 29 41.33 -25.52 2.28
CA SER A 29 40.93 -26.46 3.33
C SER A 29 39.40 -26.59 3.30
N GLY A 30 38.94 -27.78 2.89
CA GLY A 30 37.53 -28.15 2.92
C GLY A 30 37.08 -28.40 4.35
N GLN A 31 36.07 -27.65 4.79
CA GLN A 31 35.30 -27.94 5.99
C GLN A 31 33.86 -28.19 5.56
N PRO A 32 33.23 -29.31 5.96
CA PRO A 32 31.89 -29.65 5.52
C PRO A 32 30.89 -28.64 6.11
N SER A 33 30.23 -27.89 5.23
CA SER A 33 29.13 -27.01 5.60
C SER A 33 27.95 -27.87 6.03
N GLN A 34 27.69 -27.87 7.34
CA GLN A 34 26.51 -28.45 7.95
C GLN A 34 25.27 -27.68 7.46
N PRO A 35 24.17 -28.35 7.07
CA PRO A 35 23.00 -27.66 6.56
C PRO A 35 22.28 -26.99 7.74
N THR A 36 22.44 -25.68 7.90
CA THR A 36 21.51 -24.86 8.69
C THR A 36 20.21 -24.78 7.91
N GLY A 37 19.34 -25.75 8.18
CA GLY A 37 17.93 -25.67 7.83
C GLY A 37 17.29 -24.53 8.63
N THR A 38 17.10 -23.40 7.97
CA THR A 38 16.01 -22.47 8.27
C THR A 38 15.15 -22.43 7.02
N SER A 39 14.15 -23.31 6.93
CA SER A 39 13.04 -23.11 6.00
C SER A 39 12.20 -21.95 6.55
N GLN A 40 12.69 -20.73 6.36
CA GLN A 40 11.80 -19.57 6.23
C GLN A 40 11.02 -19.83 4.95
N GLY A 41 9.68 -19.83 5.04
CA GLY A 41 8.77 -20.21 3.96
C GLY A 41 9.28 -19.70 2.63
N ALA A 42 9.64 -20.63 1.75
CA ALA A 42 10.25 -20.29 0.47
C ALA A 42 9.17 -19.62 -0.39
N GLY A 43 9.09 -18.29 -0.31
CA GLY A 43 8.28 -17.51 -1.21
C GLY A 43 8.73 -17.73 -2.65
N ARG A 44 7.84 -17.37 -3.59
CA ARG A 44 8.05 -17.46 -5.02
C ARG A 44 9.38 -16.83 -5.38
N GLY A 45 10.19 -17.59 -6.13
CA GLY A 45 11.47 -17.09 -6.61
C GLY A 45 11.31 -15.83 -7.47
N PRO A 46 12.34 -14.99 -7.59
CA PRO A 46 12.27 -13.75 -8.38
C PRO A 46 11.83 -14.02 -9.82
N ILE A 47 10.99 -13.14 -10.36
CA ILE A 47 10.59 -13.20 -11.78
C ILE A 47 11.72 -12.64 -12.64
N GLN A 48 12.11 -13.38 -13.67
CA GLN A 48 13.18 -13.04 -14.58
C GLN A 48 12.84 -13.38 -16.03
N THR A 49 13.43 -12.63 -16.95
CA THR A 49 13.36 -12.86 -18.40
C THR A 49 14.15 -14.11 -18.76
N LYS A 50 13.66 -14.92 -19.71
CA LYS A 50 14.29 -16.18 -20.13
C LYS A 50 15.21 -16.01 -21.34
N THR A 51 15.00 -14.97 -22.17
CA THR A 51 15.77 -14.76 -23.40
C THR A 51 16.32 -13.33 -23.53
N PRO A 52 17.39 -13.10 -24.32
CA PRO A 52 17.89 -11.75 -24.58
C PRO A 52 16.85 -10.82 -25.23
N ALA A 53 16.02 -11.36 -26.13
CA ALA A 53 14.97 -10.59 -26.79
C ALA A 53 13.88 -10.15 -25.81
N GLU A 54 13.53 -11.02 -24.87
CA GLU A 54 12.60 -10.72 -23.78
C GLU A 54 13.19 -9.69 -22.82
N TYR A 55 14.47 -9.83 -22.46
CA TYR A 55 15.18 -8.84 -21.64
C TYR A 55 15.18 -7.45 -22.28
N GLN A 56 15.55 -7.36 -23.56
CA GLN A 56 15.55 -6.09 -24.27
C GLN A 56 14.15 -5.46 -24.33
N ALA A 57 13.11 -6.26 -24.60
CA ALA A 57 11.74 -5.77 -24.65
C ALA A 57 11.23 -5.33 -23.27
N TYR A 58 11.57 -6.06 -22.21
CA TYR A 58 11.27 -5.69 -20.83
C TYR A 58 11.91 -4.33 -20.47
N GLN A 59 13.20 -4.16 -20.77
CA GLN A 59 13.91 -2.90 -20.53
C GLN A 59 13.29 -1.73 -21.30
N ALA A 60 12.89 -1.95 -22.56
CA ALA A 60 12.21 -0.94 -23.36
C ALA A 60 10.82 -0.59 -22.78
N ALA A 61 10.09 -1.58 -22.26
CA ALA A 61 8.78 -1.38 -21.68
C ALA A 61 8.85 -0.60 -20.36
N ILE A 62 9.69 -1.03 -19.42
CA ILE A 62 9.78 -0.43 -18.07
C ILE A 62 10.32 1.00 -18.09
N ALA A 63 10.96 1.44 -19.17
CA ALA A 63 11.32 2.84 -19.39
C ALA A 63 10.09 3.78 -19.39
N ASN A 64 8.89 3.25 -19.60
CA ASN A 64 7.63 4.01 -19.59
C ASN A 64 6.97 4.10 -18.21
N ALA A 65 7.58 3.58 -17.13
CA ALA A 65 6.94 3.45 -15.81
C ALA A 65 6.34 4.73 -15.22
N GLN A 66 6.74 5.91 -15.69
CA GLN A 66 6.21 7.21 -15.23
C GLN A 66 5.03 7.73 -16.06
N ASN A 67 4.68 7.08 -17.17
CA ASN A 67 3.54 7.42 -18.03
C ASN A 67 2.59 6.23 -18.10
N ALA A 68 1.43 6.35 -17.45
CA ALA A 68 0.52 5.22 -17.29
C ALA A 68 0.00 4.64 -18.61
N GLN A 69 -0.39 5.48 -19.58
CA GLN A 69 -0.87 4.98 -20.87
C GLN A 69 0.25 4.32 -21.69
N ALA A 70 1.44 4.92 -21.70
CA ALA A 70 2.59 4.35 -22.39
C ALA A 70 3.07 3.04 -21.74
N MET A 71 3.00 2.95 -20.41
CA MET A 71 3.34 1.75 -19.66
C MET A 71 2.34 0.62 -19.92
N GLU A 72 1.03 0.90 -19.89
CA GLU A 72 0.00 -0.08 -20.24
C GLU A 72 0.19 -0.58 -21.67
N LYS A 73 0.39 0.34 -22.63
CA LYS A 73 0.65 -0.03 -24.02
C LYS A 73 1.89 -0.91 -24.16
N ALA A 74 2.98 -0.56 -23.46
CA ALA A 74 4.21 -1.35 -23.53
C ALA A 74 4.06 -2.74 -22.90
N ALA A 75 3.25 -2.87 -21.84
CA ALA A 75 2.88 -4.15 -21.26
C ALA A 75 2.05 -5.00 -22.24
N ASP A 76 1.05 -4.40 -22.89
CA ASP A 76 0.22 -5.06 -23.91
C ASP A 76 1.09 -5.54 -25.10
N ASP A 77 1.96 -4.67 -25.63
CA ASP A 77 2.87 -4.98 -26.75
C ASP A 77 3.85 -6.12 -26.37
N PHE A 78 4.39 -6.10 -25.15
CA PHE A 78 5.24 -7.18 -24.65
C PHE A 78 4.48 -8.49 -24.52
N ALA A 79 3.26 -8.46 -23.96
CA ALA A 79 2.43 -9.65 -23.78
C ALA A 79 2.02 -10.28 -25.11
N ALA A 80 1.76 -9.47 -26.14
CA ALA A 80 1.50 -9.96 -27.49
C ALA A 80 2.72 -10.65 -28.12
N LYS A 81 3.92 -10.12 -27.86
CA LYS A 81 5.18 -10.67 -28.39
C LYS A 81 5.70 -11.89 -27.62
N PHE A 82 5.45 -11.94 -26.31
CA PHE A 82 5.92 -12.98 -25.40
C PHE A 82 4.77 -13.53 -24.53
N PRO A 83 3.79 -14.23 -25.12
CA PRO A 83 2.58 -14.66 -24.42
C PRO A 83 2.82 -15.68 -23.30
N ASP A 84 3.95 -16.39 -23.29
CA ASP A 84 4.30 -17.35 -22.24
C ASP A 84 5.27 -16.78 -21.19
N SER A 85 5.57 -15.48 -21.26
CA SER A 85 6.48 -14.84 -20.32
C SER A 85 5.80 -14.61 -18.96
N ALA A 86 6.47 -15.00 -17.89
CA ALA A 86 6.08 -14.67 -16.52
C ALA A 86 6.29 -13.18 -16.19
N VAL A 87 7.14 -12.49 -16.96
CA VAL A 87 7.48 -11.06 -16.78
C VAL A 87 6.29 -10.15 -17.09
N ARG A 88 5.27 -10.65 -17.80
CA ARG A 88 4.01 -9.92 -18.04
C ARG A 88 3.38 -9.40 -16.74
N VAL A 89 3.43 -10.19 -15.66
CA VAL A 89 2.92 -9.79 -14.34
C VAL A 89 3.63 -8.53 -13.84
N LEU A 90 4.96 -8.47 -13.93
CA LEU A 90 5.74 -7.30 -13.51
C LEU A 90 5.42 -6.04 -14.32
N LEU A 91 5.21 -6.18 -15.64
CA LEU A 91 4.90 -5.04 -16.50
C LEU A 91 3.49 -4.50 -16.25
N TYR A 92 2.48 -5.36 -16.09
CA TYR A 92 1.14 -4.91 -15.74
C TYR A 92 1.07 -4.32 -14.33
N ARG A 93 1.82 -4.84 -13.36
CA ARG A 93 1.97 -4.19 -12.04
C ARG A 93 2.58 -2.80 -12.15
N SER A 94 3.61 -2.62 -12.97
CA SER A 94 4.16 -1.28 -13.21
C SER A 94 3.16 -0.35 -13.90
N ALA A 95 2.31 -0.85 -14.80
CA ALA A 95 1.23 -0.05 -15.39
C ALA A 95 0.14 0.32 -14.37
N MET A 96 -0.24 -0.63 -13.50
CA MET A 96 -1.15 -0.39 -12.38
C MET A 96 -0.62 0.71 -11.47
N ASN A 97 0.64 0.61 -11.03
CA ASN A 97 1.28 1.61 -10.19
C ASN A 97 1.37 2.99 -10.85
N ALA A 98 1.61 3.03 -12.17
CA ALA A 98 1.56 4.28 -12.92
C ALA A 98 0.16 4.91 -12.91
N TYR A 99 -0.92 4.11 -13.01
CA TYR A 99 -2.29 4.61 -12.88
C TYR A 99 -2.65 5.01 -11.45
N GLN A 100 -2.11 4.34 -10.42
CA GLN A 100 -2.23 4.77 -9.03
C GLN A 100 -1.67 6.18 -8.84
N ASN A 101 -0.45 6.39 -9.32
CA ASN A 101 0.25 7.68 -9.24
C ASN A 101 -0.47 8.77 -10.05
N ALA A 102 -1.06 8.40 -11.18
CA ALA A 102 -1.86 9.31 -12.00
C ALA A 102 -3.24 9.64 -11.40
N GLY A 103 -3.64 8.99 -10.30
CA GLY A 103 -4.96 9.19 -9.69
C GLY A 103 -6.11 8.71 -10.56
N ASN A 104 -5.92 7.63 -11.32
CA ASN A 104 -6.94 7.06 -12.21
C ASN A 104 -7.44 5.71 -11.67
N PRO A 105 -8.41 5.71 -10.74
CA PRO A 105 -8.87 4.48 -10.07
C PRO A 105 -9.56 3.50 -11.02
N GLN A 106 -10.22 3.99 -12.09
CA GLN A 106 -10.83 3.10 -13.08
C GLN A 106 -9.77 2.30 -13.83
N LYS A 107 -8.72 2.97 -14.32
CA LYS A 107 -7.65 2.27 -15.02
C LYS A 107 -6.77 1.44 -14.09
N LEU A 108 -6.59 1.87 -12.83
CA LEU A 108 -5.97 1.04 -11.80
C LEU A 108 -6.74 -0.27 -11.64
N MET A 109 -8.07 -0.21 -11.49
CA MET A 109 -8.93 -1.39 -11.38
C MET A 109 -8.78 -2.30 -12.61
N ASP A 110 -8.93 -1.75 -13.81
CA ASP A 110 -8.87 -2.52 -15.05
C ASP A 110 -7.53 -3.26 -15.19
N VAL A 111 -6.41 -2.58 -14.93
CA VAL A 111 -5.08 -3.18 -15.03
C VAL A 111 -4.78 -4.12 -13.86
N GLY A 112 -5.24 -3.80 -12.65
CA GLY A 112 -5.12 -4.69 -11.49
C GLY A 112 -5.86 -6.02 -11.73
N LEU A 113 -7.05 -5.98 -12.31
CA LEU A 113 -7.76 -7.21 -12.73
C LEU A 113 -6.99 -7.98 -13.82
N LYS A 114 -6.36 -7.30 -14.79
CA LYS A 114 -5.46 -7.97 -15.75
C LYS A 114 -4.28 -8.66 -15.06
N VAL A 115 -3.71 -8.07 -13.99
CA VAL A 115 -2.66 -8.74 -13.19
C VAL A 115 -3.23 -10.00 -12.55
N LEU A 116 -4.41 -9.92 -11.93
CA LEU A 116 -5.05 -11.06 -11.26
C LEU A 116 -5.49 -12.17 -12.23
N ASP A 117 -5.79 -11.85 -13.48
CA ASP A 117 -6.04 -12.84 -14.53
C ASP A 117 -4.77 -13.62 -14.90
N LEU A 118 -3.59 -12.99 -14.80
CA LEU A 118 -2.30 -13.65 -15.01
C LEU A 118 -1.80 -14.38 -13.76
N ASP A 119 -2.09 -13.81 -12.59
CA ASP A 119 -1.60 -14.25 -11.30
C ASP A 119 -2.61 -13.90 -10.19
N LYS A 120 -3.54 -14.82 -9.96
CA LYS A 120 -4.64 -14.66 -8.99
C LYS A 120 -4.20 -14.43 -7.55
N ASP A 121 -2.94 -14.74 -7.23
CA ASP A 121 -2.39 -14.70 -5.88
C ASP A 121 -1.47 -13.48 -5.68
N ASP A 122 -1.33 -12.58 -6.66
CA ASP A 122 -0.47 -11.39 -6.54
C ASP A 122 -0.99 -10.42 -5.47
N PRO A 123 -0.27 -10.27 -4.34
CA PRO A 123 -0.76 -9.50 -3.19
C PRO A 123 -0.85 -7.99 -3.47
N GLU A 124 0.00 -7.44 -4.34
CA GLU A 124 -0.07 -6.01 -4.69
C GLU A 124 -1.35 -5.72 -5.48
N ALA A 125 -1.65 -6.50 -6.52
CA ALA A 125 -2.86 -6.32 -7.31
C ALA A 125 -4.15 -6.57 -6.51
N LEU A 126 -4.15 -7.58 -5.63
CA LEU A 126 -5.26 -7.84 -4.70
C LEU A 126 -5.55 -6.60 -3.84
N ILE A 127 -4.51 -5.99 -3.26
CA ILE A 127 -4.63 -4.79 -2.42
C ILE A 127 -5.09 -3.58 -3.26
N SER A 128 -4.47 -3.31 -4.41
CA SER A 128 -4.83 -2.16 -5.25
C SER A 128 -6.29 -2.22 -5.73
N VAL A 129 -6.77 -3.40 -6.11
CA VAL A 129 -8.17 -3.62 -6.48
C VAL A 129 -9.09 -3.44 -5.27
N ALA A 130 -8.71 -3.98 -4.10
CA ALA A 130 -9.47 -3.83 -2.87
C ALA A 130 -9.59 -2.37 -2.42
N GLU A 131 -8.52 -1.57 -2.56
CA GLU A 131 -8.52 -0.14 -2.25
C GLU A 131 -9.54 0.63 -3.10
N VAL A 132 -9.55 0.42 -4.41
CA VAL A 132 -10.54 1.08 -5.30
C VAL A 132 -11.97 0.67 -4.94
N LEU A 133 -12.23 -0.61 -4.66
CA LEU A 133 -13.54 -1.05 -4.21
C LEU A 133 -13.92 -0.42 -2.86
N GLN A 134 -12.98 -0.30 -1.93
CA GLN A 134 -13.18 0.35 -0.65
C GLN A 134 -13.54 1.82 -0.82
N GLU A 135 -12.84 2.55 -1.68
CA GLU A 135 -13.08 3.97 -1.95
C GLU A 135 -14.43 4.18 -2.63
N GLN A 136 -14.78 3.33 -3.59
CA GLN A 136 -16.03 3.37 -4.33
C GLN A 136 -17.23 2.87 -3.53
N THR A 137 -17.05 2.27 -2.35
CA THR A 137 -18.17 1.80 -1.52
C THR A 137 -18.71 2.94 -0.67
N SER A 138 -19.88 3.48 -1.05
CA SER A 138 -20.64 4.44 -0.24
C SER A 138 -21.68 3.73 0.67
N PRO A 139 -21.95 4.22 1.88
CA PRO A 139 -23.03 3.70 2.74
C PRO A 139 -24.44 3.76 2.09
N THR A 140 -24.62 4.60 1.07
CA THR A 140 -25.88 4.80 0.36
C THR A 140 -26.01 3.97 -0.92
N ASP A 141 -24.96 3.25 -1.33
CA ASP A 141 -24.99 2.44 -2.55
C ASP A 141 -25.85 1.18 -2.35
N LEU A 142 -26.62 0.82 -3.37
CA LEU A 142 -27.49 -0.38 -3.34
C LEU A 142 -26.70 -1.69 -3.23
N ASP A 143 -25.50 -1.74 -3.79
CA ASP A 143 -24.62 -2.92 -3.81
C ASP A 143 -23.41 -2.78 -2.86
N LYS A 144 -23.48 -1.86 -1.88
CA LYS A 144 -22.39 -1.59 -0.93
C LYS A 144 -21.88 -2.86 -0.24
N ASP A 145 -22.76 -3.76 0.18
CA ASP A 145 -22.39 -4.96 0.93
C ASP A 145 -21.63 -5.94 0.03
N LYS A 146 -22.03 -6.05 -1.25
CA LYS A 146 -21.35 -6.88 -2.24
C LYS A 146 -19.95 -6.33 -2.57
N ARG A 147 -19.83 -5.01 -2.76
CA ARG A 147 -18.53 -4.36 -3.02
C ARG A 147 -17.60 -4.47 -1.81
N ALA A 148 -18.11 -4.18 -0.61
CA ALA A 148 -17.37 -4.30 0.63
C ALA A 148 -16.89 -5.73 0.87
N LYS A 149 -17.76 -6.73 0.69
CA LYS A 149 -17.37 -8.14 0.81
C LYS A 149 -16.24 -8.49 -0.16
N ARG A 150 -16.35 -8.10 -1.44
CA ARG A 150 -15.32 -8.38 -2.43
C ARG A 150 -13.97 -7.72 -2.08
N ALA A 151 -14.00 -6.48 -1.59
CA ALA A 151 -12.80 -5.79 -1.14
C ALA A 151 -12.15 -6.47 0.08
N ILE A 152 -12.96 -6.90 1.05
CA ILE A 152 -12.49 -7.67 2.22
C ILE A 152 -11.88 -9.00 1.78
N ASP A 153 -12.56 -9.74 0.90
CA ASP A 153 -12.09 -11.04 0.39
C ASP A 153 -10.71 -10.87 -0.31
N TYR A 154 -10.53 -9.84 -1.14
CA TYR A 154 -9.24 -9.54 -1.76
C TYR A 154 -8.15 -9.12 -0.76
N ALA A 155 -8.47 -8.26 0.21
CA ALA A 155 -7.51 -7.86 1.24
C ALA A 155 -7.08 -9.04 2.12
N GLN A 156 -8.00 -9.95 2.45
CA GLN A 156 -7.70 -11.18 3.18
C GLN A 156 -6.83 -12.13 2.36
N HIS A 157 -7.15 -12.32 1.08
CA HIS A 157 -6.33 -13.14 0.18
C HIS A 157 -4.90 -12.58 0.06
N ALA A 158 -4.74 -11.26 0.00
CA ALA A 158 -3.42 -10.65 0.01
C ALA A 158 -2.64 -10.93 1.30
N LEU A 159 -3.29 -10.96 2.47
CA LEU A 159 -2.65 -11.35 3.74
C LEU A 159 -2.19 -12.81 3.74
N GLU A 160 -2.89 -13.69 3.04
CA GLU A 160 -2.52 -15.09 2.89
C GLU A 160 -1.31 -15.28 1.96
N THR A 161 -1.19 -14.45 0.93
CA THR A 161 -0.19 -14.62 -0.14
C THR A 161 1.00 -13.66 -0.07
N VAL A 162 0.97 -12.64 0.79
CA VAL A 162 2.02 -11.60 0.88
C VAL A 162 3.42 -12.16 1.12
N ASP A 163 3.52 -13.27 1.84
CA ASP A 163 4.79 -13.94 2.12
C ASP A 163 5.26 -14.88 1.03
N THR A 164 4.34 -15.39 0.20
CA THR A 164 4.58 -16.51 -0.70
C THR A 164 4.54 -16.14 -2.17
N ASP A 165 3.74 -15.16 -2.60
CA ASP A 165 3.44 -14.98 -4.04
C ASP A 165 3.80 -13.63 -4.60
N LEU A 166 4.28 -12.70 -3.76
CA LEU A 166 4.75 -11.39 -4.19
C LEU A 166 5.78 -11.54 -5.33
N ALA A 167 5.40 -11.14 -6.54
CA ALA A 167 6.32 -11.12 -7.66
C ALA A 167 7.38 -10.01 -7.44
N VAL A 168 8.64 -10.42 -7.33
CA VAL A 168 9.76 -9.51 -7.08
C VAL A 168 10.69 -9.52 -8.30
N PRO A 169 11.04 -8.34 -8.87
CA PRO A 169 12.07 -8.27 -9.90
C PRO A 169 13.42 -8.78 -9.40
N SER A 170 14.13 -9.51 -10.25
CA SER A 170 15.50 -9.98 -9.93
C SER A 170 16.42 -8.82 -9.54
N GLY A 171 17.26 -9.04 -8.53
CA GLY A 171 18.18 -8.02 -7.99
C GLY A 171 17.56 -7.04 -6.98
N THR A 172 16.28 -7.18 -6.64
CA THR A 172 15.67 -6.38 -5.56
C THR A 172 16.26 -6.81 -4.20
N PRO A 173 16.84 -5.89 -3.40
CA PRO A 173 17.35 -6.20 -2.07
C PRO A 173 16.26 -6.72 -1.14
N ASN A 174 16.57 -7.77 -0.37
CA ASN A 174 15.61 -8.40 0.56
C ASN A 174 15.00 -7.41 1.55
N GLU A 175 15.78 -6.45 2.08
CA GLU A 175 15.26 -5.42 2.98
C GLU A 175 14.13 -4.60 2.35
N ARG A 176 14.25 -4.26 1.05
CA ARG A 176 13.20 -3.55 0.32
C ARG A 176 11.97 -4.42 0.11
N VAL A 177 12.15 -5.72 -0.14
CA VAL A 177 11.04 -6.68 -0.26
C VAL A 177 10.29 -6.79 1.07
N GLU A 178 11.01 -6.97 2.17
CA GLU A 178 10.40 -7.12 3.49
C GLU A 178 9.71 -5.84 3.98
N ALA A 179 10.31 -4.67 3.72
CA ALA A 179 9.65 -3.39 3.97
C ALA A 179 8.35 -3.26 3.15
N TYR A 180 8.39 -3.64 1.88
CA TYR A 180 7.21 -3.56 1.02
C TYR A 180 6.09 -4.53 1.45
N LYS A 181 6.44 -5.76 1.85
CA LYS A 181 5.46 -6.71 2.44
C LYS A 181 4.80 -6.15 3.70
N LYS A 182 5.52 -5.41 4.55
CA LYS A 182 4.92 -4.75 5.72
C LYS A 182 3.89 -3.71 5.31
N THR A 183 4.22 -2.87 4.32
CA THR A 183 3.28 -1.90 3.77
C THR A 183 2.04 -2.59 3.20
N LEU A 184 2.19 -3.68 2.43
CA LEU A 184 1.06 -4.44 1.92
C LEU A 184 0.17 -5.02 3.04
N ARG A 185 0.75 -5.59 4.09
CA ARG A 185 -0.02 -6.05 5.27
C ARG A 185 -0.77 -4.91 5.94
N SER A 186 -0.11 -3.76 6.11
CA SER A 186 -0.72 -2.56 6.68
C SER A 186 -1.94 -2.12 5.85
N SER A 187 -1.79 -1.98 4.53
CA SER A 187 -2.90 -1.64 3.62
C SER A 187 -4.04 -2.64 3.69
N ALA A 188 -3.75 -3.94 3.67
CA ALA A 188 -4.79 -4.97 3.73
C ALA A 188 -5.63 -4.87 5.01
N PHE A 189 -4.99 -4.75 6.18
CA PHE A 189 -5.70 -4.55 7.44
C PHE A 189 -6.46 -3.21 7.48
N ALA A 190 -5.88 -2.15 6.92
CA ALA A 190 -6.52 -0.84 6.86
C ALA A 190 -7.79 -0.85 6.00
N ILE A 191 -7.79 -1.54 4.86
CA ILE A 191 -8.96 -1.72 3.99
C ILE A 191 -10.08 -2.42 4.75
N VAL A 192 -9.77 -3.55 5.40
CA VAL A 192 -10.75 -4.32 6.19
C VAL A 192 -11.32 -3.45 7.30
N GLY A 193 -10.47 -2.81 8.10
CA GLY A 193 -10.92 -1.97 9.21
C GLY A 193 -11.76 -0.76 8.75
N THR A 194 -11.43 -0.17 7.60
CA THR A 194 -12.20 0.95 7.03
C THR A 194 -13.59 0.52 6.56
N LEU A 195 -13.70 -0.65 5.94
CA LEU A 195 -14.99 -1.19 5.50
C LEU A 195 -15.86 -1.61 6.69
N GLN A 196 -15.25 -2.19 7.73
CA GLN A 196 -15.94 -2.49 8.98
C GLN A 196 -16.44 -1.22 9.67
N TYR A 197 -15.66 -0.14 9.67
CA TYR A 197 -16.11 1.16 10.17
C TYR A 197 -17.33 1.66 9.39
N LYS A 198 -17.31 1.58 8.04
CA LYS A 198 -18.46 1.96 7.19
C LYS A 198 -19.70 1.09 7.42
N GLN A 199 -19.51 -0.13 7.92
CA GLN A 199 -20.57 -1.07 8.32
C GLN A 199 -20.96 -0.94 9.79
N GLU A 200 -20.46 0.09 10.48
CA GLU A 200 -20.71 0.36 11.91
C GLU A 200 -20.19 -0.75 12.86
N GLN A 201 -19.31 -1.62 12.37
CA GLN A 201 -18.62 -2.66 13.13
C GLN A 201 -17.38 -2.07 13.83
N TYR A 202 -17.60 -1.10 14.72
CA TYR A 202 -16.52 -0.26 15.26
C TYR A 202 -15.46 -1.02 16.07
N ALA A 203 -15.85 -2.07 16.80
CA ALA A 203 -14.91 -2.88 17.56
C ALA A 203 -13.98 -3.71 16.65
N ASP A 204 -14.52 -4.28 15.57
CA ASP A 204 -13.72 -5.02 14.59
C ASP A 204 -12.84 -4.07 13.77
N ALA A 205 -13.38 -2.89 13.42
CA ALA A 205 -12.64 -1.81 12.78
C ALA A 205 -11.43 -1.39 13.61
N GLU A 206 -11.62 -1.16 14.92
CA GLU A 206 -10.52 -0.87 15.84
C GLU A 206 -9.46 -1.98 15.80
N SER A 207 -9.88 -3.25 15.90
CA SER A 207 -8.95 -4.39 15.89
C SER A 207 -8.08 -4.40 14.63
N ASN A 208 -8.68 -4.26 13.44
CA ASN A 208 -7.93 -4.30 12.18
C ASN A 208 -7.11 -3.02 11.94
N LEU A 209 -7.59 -1.84 12.33
CA LEU A 209 -6.82 -0.60 12.20
C LEU A 209 -5.59 -0.59 13.12
N ARG A 210 -5.66 -1.21 14.31
CA ARG A 210 -4.48 -1.43 15.15
C ARG A 210 -3.47 -2.36 14.47
N LYS A 211 -3.94 -3.50 13.94
CA LYS A 211 -3.07 -4.43 13.18
C LYS A 211 -2.40 -3.76 11.98
N ALA A 212 -3.11 -2.85 11.30
CA ALA A 212 -2.53 -2.08 10.20
C ALA A 212 -1.34 -1.23 10.66
N ILE A 213 -1.51 -0.46 11.74
CA ILE A 213 -0.44 0.35 12.33
C ILE A 213 0.73 -0.52 12.79
N ASP A 214 0.45 -1.66 13.43
CA ASP A 214 1.49 -2.56 13.94
C ASP A 214 2.29 -3.24 12.82
N ALA A 215 1.64 -3.55 11.68
CA ALA A 215 2.27 -4.22 10.54
C ALA A 215 3.40 -3.39 9.89
N ASP A 216 3.30 -2.06 9.91
CA ASP A 216 4.33 -1.12 9.45
C ASP A 216 4.56 0.00 10.48
N SER A 217 4.85 -0.39 11.72
CA SER A 217 4.98 0.53 12.86
C SER A 217 6.09 1.57 12.71
N ALA A 218 7.07 1.33 11.84
CA ALA A 218 8.12 2.31 11.51
C ALA A 218 7.60 3.45 10.62
N ASN A 219 6.54 3.21 9.83
CA ASN A 219 5.99 4.16 8.88
C ASN A 219 4.45 4.22 9.01
N PRO A 220 3.91 4.67 10.16
CA PRO A 220 2.46 4.70 10.36
C PRO A 220 1.78 5.66 9.38
N ASP A 221 0.78 5.16 8.64
CA ASP A 221 -0.05 5.99 7.79
C ASP A 221 -0.97 6.89 8.65
N PRO A 222 -0.85 8.23 8.57
CA PRO A 222 -1.69 9.14 9.34
C PRO A 222 -3.19 8.98 9.08
N VAL A 223 -3.60 8.54 7.89
CA VAL A 223 -5.00 8.27 7.55
C VAL A 223 -5.52 7.08 8.36
N VAL A 224 -4.72 6.02 8.49
CA VAL A 224 -5.07 4.83 9.29
C VAL A 224 -5.14 5.18 10.77
N VAL A 225 -4.17 5.96 11.27
CA VAL A 225 -4.17 6.45 12.66
C VAL A 225 -5.41 7.29 12.96
N LEU A 226 -5.80 8.20 12.05
CA LEU A 226 -7.02 8.99 12.19
C LEU A 226 -8.28 8.10 12.17
N ARG A 227 -8.37 7.14 11.25
CA ARG A 227 -9.49 6.19 11.19
C ARG A 227 -9.63 5.38 12.48
N LEU A 228 -8.52 5.00 13.12
CA LEU A 228 -8.54 4.35 14.42
C LEU A 228 -9.14 5.26 15.51
N ALA A 229 -8.76 6.54 15.53
CA ALA A 229 -9.34 7.51 16.46
C ALA A 229 -10.86 7.61 16.29
N LEU A 230 -11.33 7.68 15.04
CA LEU A 230 -12.77 7.71 14.72
C LEU A 230 -13.50 6.43 15.17
N ALA A 231 -12.91 5.25 14.94
CA ALA A 231 -13.50 3.99 15.39
C ALA A 231 -13.61 3.91 16.93
N LEU A 232 -12.64 4.48 17.65
CA LEU A 232 -12.65 4.58 19.11
C LEU A 232 -13.69 5.60 19.61
N ASP A 233 -13.83 6.74 18.92
CA ASP A 233 -14.84 7.75 19.22
C ASP A 233 -16.26 7.20 19.11
N GLN A 234 -16.55 6.43 18.05
CA GLN A 234 -17.87 5.77 17.89
C GLN A 234 -18.17 4.76 19.02
N GLN A 235 -17.13 4.20 19.64
CA GLN A 235 -17.25 3.35 20.83
C GLN A 235 -17.27 4.14 22.15
N LYS A 236 -17.23 5.48 22.09
CA LYS A 236 -17.15 6.40 23.24
C LYS A 236 -15.88 6.22 24.08
N LYS A 237 -14.83 5.61 23.50
CA LYS A 237 -13.50 5.47 24.11
C LYS A 237 -12.71 6.79 23.94
N TYR A 238 -13.24 7.90 24.44
CA TYR A 238 -12.77 9.24 24.09
C TYR A 238 -11.32 9.52 24.48
N ALA A 239 -10.84 8.95 25.60
CA ALA A 239 -9.45 9.10 26.01
C ALA A 239 -8.49 8.45 25.00
N ASP A 240 -8.76 7.21 24.61
CA ASP A 240 -7.96 6.48 23.62
C ASP A 240 -8.08 7.12 22.23
N ALA A 241 -9.28 7.53 21.84
CA ALA A 241 -9.53 8.27 20.60
C ALA A 241 -8.68 9.55 20.55
N LEU A 242 -8.63 10.32 21.65
CA LEU A 242 -7.88 11.56 21.71
C LEU A 242 -6.36 11.32 21.57
N GLN A 243 -5.84 10.23 22.16
CA GLN A 243 -4.43 9.84 21.98
C GLN A 243 -4.11 9.60 20.50
N HIS A 244 -4.94 8.84 19.80
CA HIS A 244 -4.73 8.55 18.37
C HIS A 244 -4.99 9.78 17.48
N ALA A 245 -5.96 10.64 17.81
CA ALA A 245 -6.18 11.90 17.10
C ALA A 245 -4.97 12.84 17.23
N ASN A 246 -4.40 12.98 18.44
CA ASN A 246 -3.15 13.72 18.64
C ASN A 246 -2.01 13.15 17.81
N ARG A 247 -1.86 11.81 17.78
CA ARG A 247 -0.85 11.16 16.96
C ARG A 247 -1.04 11.44 15.47
N ALA A 248 -2.28 11.44 14.97
CA ALA A 248 -2.57 11.81 13.58
C ALA A 248 -2.20 13.28 13.29
N VAL A 249 -2.41 14.19 14.23
CA VAL A 249 -1.97 15.59 14.11
C VAL A 249 -0.44 15.69 14.03
N GLU A 250 0.30 14.96 14.87
CA GLU A 250 1.77 14.95 14.84
C GLU A 250 2.33 14.44 13.51
N LEU A 251 1.64 13.49 12.87
CA LEU A 251 2.06 12.88 11.61
C LEU A 251 1.65 13.69 10.38
N THR A 252 0.91 14.80 10.54
CA THR A 252 0.31 15.53 9.40
C THR A 252 0.60 17.02 9.45
N GLN A 253 0.69 17.62 8.26
CA GLN A 253 0.80 19.07 8.12
C GLN A 253 -0.58 19.72 8.09
N GLU A 254 -0.66 20.96 8.59
CA GLU A 254 -1.94 21.62 8.73
C GLU A 254 -2.67 21.88 7.39
N SER A 255 -1.88 22.14 6.35
CA SER A 255 -2.35 22.42 4.99
C SER A 255 -3.06 21.24 4.32
N THR A 256 -2.85 20.01 4.81
CA THR A 256 -3.43 18.78 4.24
C THR A 256 -4.84 18.52 4.75
N ASP A 257 -5.67 17.84 3.94
CA ASP A 257 -7.04 17.51 4.34
C ASP A 257 -7.08 16.54 5.52
N VAL A 258 -6.22 15.51 5.51
CA VAL A 258 -6.07 14.60 6.66
C VAL A 258 -5.66 15.34 7.93
N GLY A 259 -4.76 16.32 7.81
CA GLY A 259 -4.36 17.13 8.96
C GLY A 259 -5.53 17.94 9.51
N LYS A 260 -6.35 18.54 8.64
CA LYS A 260 -7.51 19.34 9.07
C LYS A 260 -8.52 18.45 9.80
N MET A 261 -8.80 17.28 9.24
CA MET A 261 -9.67 16.29 9.87
C MET A 261 -9.13 15.83 11.22
N ALA A 262 -7.83 15.54 11.33
CA ALA A 262 -7.20 15.13 12.58
C ALA A 262 -7.30 16.20 13.68
N ARG A 263 -7.04 17.47 13.35
CA ARG A 263 -7.19 18.59 14.30
C ARG A 263 -8.65 18.80 14.71
N ASN A 264 -9.58 18.76 13.76
CA ASN A 264 -11.01 18.86 14.04
C ASN A 264 -11.49 17.77 15.01
N GLU A 265 -11.08 16.52 14.76
CA GLU A 265 -11.47 15.39 15.61
C GLU A 265 -10.84 15.48 17.00
N ARG A 266 -9.55 15.83 17.07
CA ARG A 266 -8.86 16.11 18.35
C ARG A 266 -9.62 17.16 19.15
N ASP A 267 -9.98 18.29 18.55
CA ASP A 267 -10.60 19.41 19.27
C ASP A 267 -12.02 19.08 19.77
N ARG A 268 -12.77 18.30 18.98
CA ARG A 268 -14.03 17.71 19.43
C ARG A 268 -13.82 16.79 20.64
N LEU A 269 -12.85 15.89 20.59
CA LEU A 269 -12.55 14.95 21.66
C LEU A 269 -12.03 15.63 22.94
N VAL A 270 -11.25 16.71 22.83
CA VAL A 270 -10.86 17.55 23.97
C VAL A 270 -12.10 18.06 24.71
N THR A 271 -13.11 18.53 23.97
CA THR A 271 -14.38 19.00 24.58
C THR A 271 -15.14 17.85 25.24
N MET A 272 -15.19 16.67 24.60
CA MET A 272 -15.86 15.46 25.15
C MET A 272 -15.20 14.93 26.42
N THR A 273 -13.90 15.19 26.62
CA THR A 273 -13.13 14.80 27.81
C THR A 273 -13.09 15.89 28.89
N GLY A 274 -13.81 17.00 28.70
CA GLY A 274 -13.90 18.11 29.66
C GLY A 274 -12.75 19.12 29.60
N GLY A 275 -11.91 19.08 28.56
CA GLY A 275 -10.88 20.07 28.28
C GLY A 275 -11.37 21.25 27.42
N SER A 276 -10.54 22.29 27.28
CA SER A 276 -10.78 23.41 26.35
C SER A 276 -9.93 23.26 25.08
N PRO A 277 -10.51 23.38 23.86
CA PRO A 277 -9.76 23.34 22.61
C PRO A 277 -8.70 24.45 22.49
N ALA A 278 -7.70 24.25 21.62
CA ALA A 278 -6.68 25.27 21.36
C ALA A 278 -7.28 26.54 20.71
N PRO A 279 -6.80 27.75 21.03
CA PRO A 279 -7.30 28.99 20.42
C PRO A 279 -7.03 28.99 18.91
N GLY A 280 -8.08 28.99 18.09
CA GLY A 280 -7.98 29.07 16.61
C GLY A 280 -8.76 28.02 15.84
N SER A 281 -9.21 26.94 16.49
CA SER A 281 -10.12 25.97 15.87
C SER A 281 -11.56 26.42 15.98
N SER A 282 -12.04 27.08 14.93
CA SER A 282 -13.47 27.35 14.78
C SER A 282 -14.18 26.01 14.56
N PRO A 283 -15.21 25.65 15.35
CA PRO A 283 -16.04 24.51 15.02
C PRO A 283 -16.72 24.80 13.68
N GLN A 284 -16.33 24.09 12.62
CA GLN A 284 -17.21 23.97 11.46
C GLN A 284 -18.43 23.20 11.91
N THR A 285 -19.45 23.93 12.33
CA THR A 285 -20.80 23.43 12.44
C THR A 285 -21.16 22.90 11.05
N SER A 286 -21.16 21.58 10.90
CA SER A 286 -21.86 20.91 9.82
C SER A 286 -23.34 21.24 10.01
N ASN A 287 -23.76 22.32 9.38
CA ASN A 287 -25.13 22.76 9.35
C ASN A 287 -25.93 21.73 8.55
N SER A 288 -26.32 20.64 9.22
CA SER A 288 -27.33 19.72 8.74
C SER A 288 -28.67 20.43 8.90
N SER A 289 -29.02 21.23 7.89
CA SER A 289 -30.34 21.84 7.74
C SER A 289 -30.80 21.68 6.31
N ASN A 290 -31.87 20.88 6.18
CA ASN A 290 -32.89 20.84 5.13
C ASN A 290 -32.67 20.08 3.81
N HIS A 291 -33.53 19.04 3.70
CA HIS A 291 -34.07 18.30 2.55
C HIS A 291 -33.30 17.08 2.05
#